data_AF-A0A2E6RIZ8-F1
#
_entry.id   AF-A0A2E6RIZ8-F1
#
_cell.length_a   1.000
_cell.length_b   1.000
_cell.length_c   1.000
_cell.angle_alpha   90.00
_cell.angle_beta   90.00
_cell.angle_gamma   90.00
#
_symmetry.space_group_name_H-M   'P 1'
#
loop_
_entity.id
_entity.type
_entity.pdbx_description
1 polymer ?
#
loop_
_entity_poly.entity_id
_entity_poly.type
_entity_poly.pdbx_seq_one_letter_code
_entity_poly.pdbx_strand_id
1 'polypeptide(L)' 'MDKVEKSIMYSHPTCGYCDLLREELLDQGLDFKEIDVSKSPEYWEEVEKLSGGDRITPVLVKSDGTVEIGFRGIGCNYNS' A
#
# COMPACT_ATOMS: atom_id res chain seq x y z
N MET A 1 -0.88 26.70 1.49
CA MET A 1 -1.54 25.61 2.21
C MET A 1 -1.00 24.31 1.67
N ASP A 2 0.03 23.87 2.36
CA ASP A 2 0.83 22.69 2.10
C ASP A 2 -0.11 21.48 2.16
N LYS A 3 -0.50 20.97 0.98
CA LYS A 3 -0.93 19.58 0.88
C LYS A 3 0.28 18.78 1.35
N VAL A 4 0.30 18.42 2.62
CA VAL A 4 1.14 17.32 3.09
C VAL A 4 0.57 16.11 2.36
N GLU A 5 1.07 15.84 1.17
CA GLU A 5 0.76 14.62 0.46
C GLU A 5 1.31 13.53 1.37
N LYS A 6 0.44 12.87 2.14
CA LYS A 6 0.83 11.74 2.98
C LYS A 6 0.88 10.53 2.08
N SER A 7 1.90 9.69 2.26
CA SER A 7 1.98 8.45 1.50
C SER A 7 0.78 7.56 1.88
N ILE A 8 0.21 6.80 0.96
CA ILE A 8 -0.91 5.91 1.23
C ILE A 8 -0.39 4.48 1.13
N MET A 9 -0.56 3.71 2.20
CA MET A 9 -0.19 2.31 2.24
C MET A 9 -1.46 1.46 2.28
N TYR A 10 -1.69 0.71 1.21
CA TYR A 10 -2.70 -0.33 1.14
C TYR A 10 -2.15 -1.61 1.77
N SER A 11 -2.81 -2.06 2.82
CA SER A 11 -2.44 -3.23 3.60
C SER A 11 -3.60 -4.24 3.66
N HIS A 12 -3.25 -5.50 3.90
CA HIS A 12 -4.23 -6.55 4.13
C HIS A 12 -3.85 -7.33 5.40
N PRO A 13 -4.80 -7.62 6.32
CA PRO A 13 -4.52 -8.24 7.62
C PRO A 13 -3.90 -9.63 7.53
N THR A 14 -4.06 -10.32 6.39
CA THR A 14 -3.47 -11.65 6.15
C THR A 14 -2.08 -11.60 5.50
N CYS A 15 -1.52 -10.41 5.25
CA CYS A 15 -0.25 -10.24 4.56
C CYS A 15 0.85 -9.80 5.53
N GLY A 16 1.73 -10.72 5.95
CA GLY A 16 2.85 -10.40 6.85
C GLY A 16 3.90 -9.44 6.25
N TYR A 17 3.93 -9.26 4.93
CA TYR A 17 4.78 -8.26 4.28
C TYR A 17 4.28 -6.83 4.48
N CYS A 18 3.00 -6.63 4.79
CA CYS A 18 2.47 -5.32 5.12
C CYS A 18 3.11 -4.79 6.41
N ASP A 19 3.25 -5.62 7.45
CA ASP A 19 3.88 -5.20 8.70
C ASP A 19 5.33 -4.74 8.49
N LEU A 20 6.10 -5.46 7.67
CA LEU A 20 7.49 -5.10 7.34
C LEU A 20 7.58 -3.75 6.63
N LEU A 21 6.72 -3.51 5.64
CA LEU A 21 6.69 -2.23 4.94
C LEU A 21 6.28 -1.09 5.86
N ARG A 22 5.31 -1.32 6.76
CA ARG A 22 4.90 -0.35 7.77
C ARG A 22 6.06 0.05 8.67
N GLU A 23 6.79 -0.95 9.19
CA GLU A 23 7.94 -0.70 10.05
C GLU A 23 9.04 0.09 9.34
N GLU A 24 9.38 -0.25 8.09
CA GLU A 24 10.34 0.52 7.29
C GLU A 24 9.91 1.98 7.10
N LEU A 25 8.62 2.23 6.81
CA LEU A 25 8.11 3.61 6.65
C LEU A 25 8.17 4.40 7.97
N LEU A 26 7.87 3.75 9.09
CA LEU A 26 7.98 4.35 10.42
C LEU A 26 9.45 4.62 10.80
N ASP A 27 10.37 3.71 10.49
CA ASP A 27 11.82 3.88 10.69
C ASP A 27 12.38 5.04 9.87
N GLN A 28 11.91 5.18 8.63
CA GLN A 28 12.21 6.32 7.76
C GLN A 28 11.57 7.64 8.23
N GLY A 29 10.67 7.60 9.21
CA GLY A 29 9.95 8.79 9.70
C GLY A 29 9.02 9.39 8.65
N LEU A 30 8.50 8.57 7.74
CA LEU A 30 7.58 9.00 6.70
C LEU A 30 6.16 9.08 7.25
N ASP A 31 5.47 10.19 6.96
CA ASP A 31 4.04 10.32 7.22
C ASP A 31 3.24 9.55 6.17
N PHE A 32 2.67 8.41 6.57
CA PHE A 32 1.79 7.62 5.71
C PHE A 32 0.44 7.32 6.36
N LYS A 33 -0.56 7.07 5.52
CA LYS A 33 -1.90 6.63 5.87
C LYS A 33 -2.03 5.16 5.50
N GLU A 34 -2.23 4.32 6.49
CA GLU A 34 -2.58 2.92 6.25
C GLU A 34 -4.07 2.77 5.94
N ILE A 35 -4.38 1.99 4.91
CA ILE A 35 -5.73 1.62 4.50
C ILE A 35 -5.81 0.09 4.46
N ASP A 36 -6.71 -0.48 5.26
CA ASP A 36 -7.00 -1.90 5.29
C ASP A 36 -8.04 -2.23 4.20
N VAL A 37 -7.56 -2.78 3.07
CA VAL A 37 -8.42 -3.12 1.93
C VAL A 37 -9.36 -4.30 2.20
N SER A 38 -9.13 -5.07 3.29
CA SER A 38 -10.08 -6.12 3.71
C SER A 38 -11.34 -5.53 4.35
N LYS A 39 -11.21 -4.38 5.02
CA LYS A 39 -12.35 -3.66 5.63
C LYS A 39 -12.99 -2.67 4.67
N SER A 40 -12.20 -2.13 3.75
CA SER A 40 -12.64 -1.14 2.77
C SER A 40 -12.41 -1.68 1.36
N PRO A 41 -13.29 -2.57 0.88
CA PRO A 41 -13.11 -3.20 -0.42
C PRO A 41 -13.21 -2.23 -1.61
N GLU A 42 -13.70 -1.01 -1.39
CA GLU A 42 -13.71 0.08 -2.38
C GLU A 42 -12.29 0.44 -2.88
N TYR A 43 -11.27 0.27 -2.04
CA TYR A 43 -9.89 0.57 -2.40
C TYR A 43 -9.23 -0.54 -3.23
N TRP A 44 -9.84 -1.73 -3.37
CA TRP A 44 -9.33 -2.73 -4.30
C TRP A 44 -9.31 -2.21 -5.73
N GLU A 45 -10.31 -1.44 -6.13
CA GLU A 45 -10.34 -0.84 -7.46
C GLU A 45 -9.16 0.12 -7.67
N GLU A 46 -8.73 0.83 -6.62
CA GLU A 46 -7.55 1.69 -6.69
C GLU A 46 -6.27 0.87 -6.75
N VAL A 47 -6.13 -0.15 -5.89
CA VAL A 47 -5.00 -1.08 -5.90
C VAL A 47 -4.84 -1.75 -7.27
N GLU A 48 -5.93 -2.24 -7.86
CA GLU A 48 -5.94 -2.84 -9.20
C GLU A 48 -5.51 -1.82 -10.27
N LYS A 49 -6.00 -0.57 -10.21
CA LYS A 49 -5.57 0.48 -11.15
C LYS A 49 -4.08 0.80 -11.01
N LEU A 50 -3.57 0.83 -9.77
CA LEU A 50 -2.17 1.12 -9.48
C LEU A 50 -1.24 -0.04 -9.88
N SER A 51 -1.69 -1.28 -9.76
CA SER A 51 -0.92 -2.49 -10.05
C SER A 51 -1.03 -2.99 -11.49
N GLY A 52 -1.89 -2.37 -12.31
CA GLY A 52 -2.14 -2.80 -13.69
C GLY A 52 -3.17 -3.92 -13.83
N GLY A 53 -4.02 -4.12 -12.83
CA GLY A 53 -5.13 -5.07 -12.81
C GLY A 53 -4.99 -6.17 -11.75
N ASP A 54 -3.91 -6.17 -10.98
CA ASP A 54 -3.61 -7.20 -9.99
C ASP A 54 -4.06 -6.79 -8.57
N ARG A 55 -4.81 -7.66 -7.91
CA ARG A 55 -5.15 -7.49 -6.49
C ARG A 55 -3.98 -7.90 -5.63
N ILE A 56 -3.01 -7.03 -5.45
CA ILE A 56 -1.78 -7.32 -4.69
C ILE A 56 -1.64 -6.38 -3.48
N THR A 57 -1.12 -6.90 -2.37
CA THR A 57 -0.73 -6.10 -1.20
C THR A 57 0.63 -6.56 -0.63
N PRO A 58 1.40 -5.69 0.03
CA PRO A 58 1.15 -4.26 0.25
C PRO A 58 1.34 -3.41 -1.02
N VAL A 59 0.63 -2.27 -1.12
CA VAL A 59 0.88 -1.25 -2.16
C VAL A 59 1.10 0.10 -1.49
N LEU A 60 2.21 0.76 -1.79
CA LEU A 60 2.56 2.06 -1.24
C LEU A 60 2.54 3.12 -2.34
N VAL A 61 1.69 4.12 -2.16
CA VAL A 61 1.66 5.32 -2.98
C VAL A 61 2.39 6.42 -2.21
N LYS A 62 3.60 6.76 -2.65
CA LYS A 62 4.38 7.84 -2.05
C LYS A 62 3.80 9.19 -2.47
N SER A 63 4.03 10.18 -1.63
CA SER A 63 3.72 11.60 -1.83
C SER A 63 4.31 12.18 -3.12
N ASP A 64 5.43 11.62 -3.59
CA ASP A 64 6.11 12.03 -4.81
C ASP A 64 5.43 11.49 -6.09
N GLY A 65 4.33 10.73 -5.95
CA GLY A 65 3.66 10.04 -7.06
C GLY A 65 4.28 8.68 -7.40
N THR A 66 5.33 8.27 -6.68
CA THR A 66 5.94 6.94 -6.84
C THR A 66 5.02 5.88 -6.24
N VAL A 67 4.65 4.88 -7.02
CA VAL A 67 3.86 3.73 -6.57
C VAL A 67 4.77 2.51 -6.46
N GLU A 68 4.79 1.90 -5.29
CA GLU A 68 5.58 0.72 -4.97
C GLU A 68 4.63 -0.45 -4.71
N ILE A 69 4.67 -1.44 -5.59
CA ILE A 69 3.79 -2.61 -5.56
C ILE A 69 4.55 -3.77 -4.93
N GLY A 70 4.07 -4.26 -3.78
CA GLY A 70 4.72 -5.29 -3.00
C GLY A 70 5.93 -4.77 -2.20
N PHE A 71 6.30 -5.49 -1.16
CA PHE A 71 7.54 -5.22 -0.42
C PHE A 71 8.69 -5.90 -1.16
N ARG A 72 9.55 -5.11 -1.84
CA ARG A 72 10.67 -5.62 -2.66
C ARG A 72 10.25 -6.60 -3.77
N GLY A 73 9.07 -6.38 -4.36
CA GLY A 73 8.52 -7.27 -5.39
C GLY A 73 7.87 -8.54 -4.86
N ILE A 74 7.73 -8.67 -3.53
CA ILE A 74 6.98 -9.75 -2.89
C ILE A 74 5.69 -9.16 -2.33
N GLY A 75 4.56 -9.64 -2.85
CA GLY A 75 3.24 -9.26 -2.37
C GLY A 75 2.31 -10.46 -2.39
N CYS A 76 1.28 -10.42 -1.55
CA CYS A 76 0.20 -11.38 -1.60
C CYS A 76 -0.73 -10.99 -2.75
N ASN A 77 -0.79 -11.81 -3.80
CA ASN A 77 -1.77 -11.68 -4.86
C ASN A 77 -3.07 -12.40 -4.43
N TYR A 78 -4.21 -11.73 -4.59
CA TYR A 78 -5.56 -12.20 -4.26
C TYR A 78 -6.39 -12.46 -5.52
N ASN A 79 -5.76 -12.50 -6.69
CA ASN A 79 -6.34 -12.91 -7.95
C ASN A 79 -6.45 -14.45 -7.97
N SER A 80 -7.51 -15.00 -7.37
CA SER A 80 -7.91 -16.41 -7.55
C SER A 80 -8.60 -16.65 -8.88
#